data_AF-A0A8J5WS63-F1
#
_entry.id   AF-A0A8J5WS63-F1
#
_cell.length_a   1.000
_cell.length_b   1.000
_cell.length_c   1.000
_cell.angle_alpha   90.00
_cell.angle_beta   90.00
_cell.angle_gamma   90.00
#
_symmetry.space_group_name_H-M   'P 1'
#
loop_
_entity.id
_entity.type
_entity.pdbx_description
1 polymer ?
#
loop_
_entity_poly.entity_id
_entity_poly.type
_entity_poly.pdbx_seq_one_letter_code
_entity_poly.pdbx_strand_id
1 'polypeptide(L)'
;MIELYCKRLIEKAEELENPSDCTDEIREAAVGLMFATGWCGDLPELLFARAILTDKFGNDFASAAKNGTNIVDPMLVWKFTGNAINMELKNKVAKEIATKNMILPNFSKMTKENEEW
;
A
#
# COMPACT_ATOMS: atom_id res chain seq x y z
N MET A 1 -5.33 6.80 -1.52
CA MET A 1 -5.12 5.65 -2.42
C MET A 1 -6.24 4.63 -2.17
N ILE A 2 -6.20 3.85 -1.08
CA ILE A 2 -7.23 2.84 -0.78
C ILE A 2 -8.66 3.39 -0.83
N GLU A 3 -8.95 4.49 -0.12
CA GLU A 3 -10.29 5.10 -0.11
C GLU A 3 -10.78 5.47 -1.52
N LEU A 4 -9.88 5.97 -2.37
CA LEU A 4 -10.20 6.34 -3.75
C LEU A 4 -10.56 5.10 -4.58
N TYR A 5 -9.81 4.01 -4.42
CA TYR A 5 -10.10 2.74 -5.07
C TYR A 5 -11.44 2.16 -4.60
N CYS A 6 -11.73 2.21 -3.30
CA CYS A 6 -13.03 1.78 -2.78
C CYS A 6 -14.18 2.59 -3.41
N LYS A 7 -14.08 3.93 -3.43
CA LYS A 7 -15.11 4.79 -4.04
C LYS A 7 -15.32 4.43 -5.51
N ARG A 8 -14.23 4.26 -6.26
CA ARG A 8 -14.29 3.91 -7.68
C ARG A 8 -15.01 2.58 -7.93
N LEU A 9 -14.67 1.55 -7.15
CA LEU A 9 -15.28 0.23 -7.27
C LEU A 9 -16.76 0.25 -6.88
N ILE A 10 -17.15 1.08 -5.90
CA ILE A 10 -18.54 1.27 -5.51
C ILE A 10 -19.34 1.99 -6.61
N GLU A 11 -18.79 3.08 -7.17
CA GLU A 11 -19.43 3.86 -8.24
C GLU A 11 -19.68 3.03 -9.50
N LYS A 12 -18.87 2.01 -9.73
CA LYS A 12 -18.88 1.17 -10.93
C LYS A 12 -19.12 -0.31 -10.61
N ALA A 13 -19.86 -0.58 -9.54
CA ALA A 13 -20.10 -1.95 -9.08
C ALA A 13 -20.79 -2.85 -10.13
N GLU A 14 -21.63 -2.28 -10.99
CA GLU A 14 -22.30 -3.02 -12.08
C GLU A 14 -21.30 -3.55 -13.12
N GLU A 15 -20.20 -2.83 -13.39
CA GLU A 15 -19.16 -3.28 -14.33
C GLU A 15 -18.40 -4.49 -13.76
N LEU A 16 -18.35 -4.65 -12.44
CA LEU A 16 -17.72 -5.79 -11.77
C LEU A 16 -18.49 -7.10 -11.94
N GLU A 17 -19.73 -7.08 -12.46
CA GLU A 17 -20.44 -8.31 -12.86
C GLU A 17 -19.87 -8.90 -14.16
N ASN A 18 -19.27 -8.07 -15.02
CA ASN A 18 -18.65 -8.49 -16.28
C ASN A 18 -17.15 -8.14 -16.29
N PRO A 19 -16.30 -8.90 -15.58
CA PRO A 19 -14.89 -8.59 -15.38
C PRO A 19 -14.06 -8.54 -16.68
N SER A 20 -14.56 -9.11 -17.78
CA SER A 20 -13.94 -9.00 -19.12
C SER A 20 -14.07 -7.62 -19.74
N ASP A 21 -15.10 -6.87 -19.35
CA ASP A 21 -15.48 -5.59 -19.96
C ASP A 21 -15.11 -4.39 -19.06
N CYS A 22 -14.52 -4.67 -17.89
CA CYS A 22 -14.01 -3.67 -16.97
C CYS A 22 -12.93 -2.80 -17.63
N THR A 23 -13.11 -1.49 -17.50
CA THR A 23 -12.09 -0.50 -17.90
C THR A 23 -10.79 -0.68 -17.11
N ASP A 24 -9.67 -0.21 -17.68
CA ASP A 24 -8.36 -0.27 -17.02
C ASP A 24 -8.36 0.40 -15.65
N GLU A 25 -9.16 1.45 -15.47
CA GLU A 25 -9.30 2.18 -14.22
C GLU A 25 -9.96 1.35 -13.11
N ILE A 26 -10.93 0.50 -13.47
CA ILE A 26 -11.56 -0.45 -12.54
C ILE A 26 -10.63 -1.59 -12.20
N ARG A 27 -9.92 -2.10 -13.21
CA ARG A 27 -8.89 -3.13 -12.99
C ARG A 27 -7.79 -2.61 -12.09
N GLU A 28 -7.31 -1.38 -12.29
CA GLU A 28 -6.31 -0.74 -11.42
C GLU A 28 -6.82 -0.61 -9.99
N ALA A 29 -8.05 -0.12 -9.80
CA ALA A 29 -8.65 0.00 -8.48
C ALA A 29 -8.79 -1.37 -7.78
N ALA A 30 -9.21 -2.40 -8.51
CA ALA A 30 -9.34 -3.76 -7.99
C ALA A 30 -7.99 -4.35 -7.58
N VAL A 31 -6.98 -4.26 -8.45
CA VAL A 31 -5.62 -4.73 -8.19
C VAL A 31 -4.99 -3.98 -7.01
N GLY A 32 -5.13 -2.65 -6.98
CA GLY A 32 -4.60 -1.82 -5.90
C GLY A 32 -5.24 -2.16 -4.55
N LEU A 33 -6.55 -2.36 -4.52
CA LEU A 33 -7.26 -2.78 -3.31
C LEU A 33 -6.82 -4.17 -2.85
N MET A 34 -6.72 -5.14 -3.77
CA MET A 34 -6.23 -6.49 -3.48
C MET A 34 -4.81 -6.47 -2.92
N PHE A 35 -3.91 -5.68 -3.51
CA PHE A 35 -2.53 -5.53 -3.03
C PHE A 35 -2.49 -4.96 -1.60
N ALA A 36 -3.27 -3.90 -1.34
CA ALA A 36 -3.33 -3.24 -0.04
C ALA A 36 -3.77 -4.18 1.10
N THR A 37 -4.57 -5.20 0.82
CA THR A 37 -5.02 -6.17 1.84
C THR A 37 -3.90 -6.92 2.55
N GLY A 38 -2.74 -7.11 1.89
CA GLY A 38 -1.59 -7.76 2.51
C GLY A 38 -0.91 -6.92 3.59
N TRP A 39 -1.22 -5.62 3.63
CA TRP A 39 -0.57 -4.63 4.49
C TRP A 39 -1.53 -4.03 5.52
N CYS A 40 -2.85 -4.10 5.27
CA CYS A 40 -3.89 -3.58 6.14
C CYS A 40 -4.55 -4.71 6.97
N GLY A 41 -3.78 -5.34 7.87
CA GLY A 41 -4.25 -6.45 8.71
C GLY A 41 -5.36 -6.09 9.70
N ASP A 42 -5.48 -4.81 10.06
CA ASP A 42 -6.48 -4.32 11.01
C ASP A 42 -7.86 -4.04 10.39
N LEU A 43 -8.01 -4.24 9.07
CA LEU A 43 -9.24 -3.93 8.34
C LEU A 43 -9.83 -5.19 7.68
N PRO A 44 -10.61 -6.01 8.42
CA PRO A 44 -11.16 -7.27 7.90
C PRO A 44 -12.08 -7.08 6.69
N GLU A 45 -12.71 -5.91 6.55
CA GLU A 45 -13.54 -5.54 5.41
C GLU A 45 -12.74 -5.54 4.10
N LEU A 46 -11.45 -5.20 4.14
CA LEU A 46 -10.59 -5.28 2.97
C LEU A 46 -10.29 -6.73 2.58
N LEU A 47 -10.10 -7.61 3.55
CA LEU A 47 -9.91 -9.04 3.29
C LEU A 47 -11.16 -9.62 2.61
N PHE A 48 -12.34 -9.23 3.08
CA PHE A 48 -13.61 -9.62 2.46
C PHE A 48 -13.75 -9.06 1.04
N ALA A 49 -13.43 -7.77 0.82
CA ALA A 49 -13.45 -7.16 -0.51
C ALA A 49 -12.50 -7.90 -1.48
N ARG A 50 -11.31 -8.30 -1.03
CA ARG A 50 -10.40 -9.11 -1.84
C ARG A 50 -10.97 -10.48 -2.19
N ALA A 51 -11.69 -11.14 -1.27
CA ALA A 51 -12.33 -12.41 -1.57
C ALA A 51 -13.35 -12.25 -2.70
N ILE A 52 -14.20 -11.23 -2.64
CA ILE A 52 -15.17 -10.90 -3.70
C ILE A 52 -14.46 -10.61 -5.03
N LEU A 53 -13.42 -9.78 -5.01
CA LEU A 53 -12.69 -9.45 -6.23
C LEU A 53 -11.93 -10.67 -6.80
N THR A 54 -11.50 -11.61 -5.95
CA THR A 54 -10.84 -12.85 -6.39
C THR A 54 -11.84 -13.79 -7.06
N ASP A 55 -13.06 -13.88 -6.54
CA ASP A 55 -14.16 -14.61 -7.16
C ASP A 55 -14.48 -14.05 -8.56
N LYS A 56 -14.50 -12.73 -8.69
CA LYS A 56 -14.80 -12.03 -9.94
C LYS A 56 -13.67 -12.11 -10.98
N PHE A 57 -12.44 -11.76 -10.61
CA PHE A 57 -11.32 -11.65 -11.56
C PHE A 57 -10.44 -12.90 -11.66
N GLY A 58 -10.64 -13.87 -10.76
CA GLY A 58 -9.90 -15.13 -10.73
C GLY A 58 -8.64 -15.11 -9.87
N ASN A 59 -8.17 -16.31 -9.54
CA ASN A 59 -7.03 -16.54 -8.65
C ASN A 59 -5.69 -16.04 -9.22
N ASP A 60 -5.50 -16.12 -10.53
CA ASP A 60 -4.27 -15.65 -11.19
C ASP A 60 -4.13 -14.13 -11.06
N PHE A 61 -5.24 -13.41 -11.22
CA PHE A 61 -5.31 -11.97 -11.03
C PHE A 61 -5.02 -11.58 -9.58
N ALA A 62 -5.65 -12.25 -8.62
CA ALA A 62 -5.42 -12.00 -7.20
C ALA A 62 -3.97 -12.32 -6.77
N SER A 63 -3.36 -13.34 -7.37
CA SER A 63 -1.97 -13.72 -7.12
C SER A 63 -0.99 -12.69 -7.70
N ALA A 64 -1.25 -12.21 -8.92
CA ALA A 64 -0.47 -11.14 -9.52
C ALA A 64 -0.55 -9.84 -8.69
N ALA A 65 -1.75 -9.48 -8.23
CA ALA A 65 -1.96 -8.30 -7.39
C ALA A 65 -1.18 -8.42 -6.07
N LYS A 66 -1.23 -9.57 -5.38
CA LYS A 66 -0.49 -9.82 -4.13
C LYS A 66 1.02 -9.61 -4.29
N ASN A 67 1.57 -10.03 -5.42
CA ASN A 67 3.01 -9.98 -5.67
C ASN A 67 3.51 -8.59 -6.06
N GLY A 68 2.64 -7.58 -6.17
CA GLY A 68 3.07 -6.24 -6.56
C GLY A 68 3.66 -6.19 -7.96
N THR A 69 3.23 -7.08 -8.87
CA THR A 69 3.73 -7.12 -10.25
C THR A 69 3.28 -5.86 -11.02
N ASN A 70 3.71 -5.69 -12.27
CA ASN A 70 3.51 -4.51 -13.12
C ASN A 70 2.05 -4.06 -13.36
N ILE A 71 1.07 -4.72 -12.72
CA ILE A 71 -0.34 -4.35 -12.75
C ILE A 71 -0.75 -3.48 -11.54
N VAL A 72 0.08 -3.38 -10.50
CA VAL A 72 -0.16 -2.50 -9.34
C VAL A 72 0.50 -1.15 -9.58
N ASP A 73 -0.19 -0.06 -9.22
CA ASP A 73 0.38 1.28 -9.22
C ASP A 73 1.73 1.32 -8.46
N PRO A 74 2.84 1.77 -9.10
CA PRO A 74 4.16 1.77 -8.47
C PRO A 74 4.25 2.65 -7.21
N MET A 75 3.45 3.71 -7.13
CA MET A 75 3.39 4.58 -5.95
C MET A 75 2.71 3.86 -4.78
N LEU A 76 1.71 3.02 -5.05
CA LEU A 76 1.10 2.14 -4.06
C LEU A 76 2.11 1.13 -3.52
N VAL A 77 2.84 0.46 -4.42
CA VAL A 77 3.91 -0.48 -4.04
C VAL A 77 4.94 0.22 -3.18
N TRP A 78 5.48 1.37 -3.62
CA TRP A 78 6.48 2.13 -2.87
C TRP A 78 6.00 2.52 -1.46
N LYS A 79 4.76 2.97 -1.33
CA LYS A 79 4.17 3.36 -0.03
C LYS A 79 4.05 2.20 0.95
N PHE A 80 3.73 1.00 0.46
CA PHE A 80 3.50 -0.16 1.32
C PHE A 80 4.76 -0.98 1.59
N THR A 81 5.65 -1.15 0.59
CA THR A 81 6.89 -1.92 0.76
C THR A 81 7.96 -1.17 1.54
N GLY A 82 7.78 0.14 1.75
CA GLY A 82 8.66 0.93 2.60
C GLY A 82 10.09 0.96 2.08
N ASN A 83 10.27 1.14 0.76
CA ASN A 83 11.58 1.23 0.15
C ASN A 83 12.45 2.24 0.92
N ALA A 84 13.66 1.81 1.30
CA ALA A 84 14.56 2.43 2.27
C ALA A 84 14.27 3.91 2.53
N ILE A 85 13.47 4.19 3.57
CA ILE A 85 13.23 5.57 4.01
C ILE A 85 14.59 6.21 4.24
N ASN A 86 14.90 7.25 3.45
CA ASN A 86 16.15 8.01 3.56
C ASN A 86 16.41 8.34 5.04
N MET A 87 17.61 8.02 5.53
CA MET A 87 18.02 8.32 6.92
C MET A 87 17.83 9.79 7.26
N GLU A 88 17.99 10.68 6.29
CA GLU A 88 17.70 12.11 6.44
C GLU A 88 16.23 12.38 6.77
N LEU A 89 15.29 11.70 6.09
CA LEU A 89 13.86 11.84 6.35
C LEU A 89 13.50 11.28 7.72
N LYS A 90 14.09 10.14 8.11
CA LYS A 90 13.93 9.59 9.47
C LYS A 90 14.41 10.57 10.54
N ASN A 91 15.58 11.17 10.34
CA ASN A 91 16.13 12.16 11.26
C ASN A 91 15.30 13.44 11.33
N LYS A 92 14.76 13.90 10.19
CA LYS A 92 13.86 15.05 10.15
C LYS A 92 12.58 14.79 10.95
N VAL A 93 11.92 13.65 10.70
CA VAL A 93 10.70 13.28 11.43
C VAL A 93 10.98 13.11 12.93
N ALA A 94 12.11 12.50 13.29
CA ALA A 94 12.53 12.38 14.70
C ALA A 94 12.73 13.75 15.38
N LYS A 95 13.33 14.73 14.68
CA LYS A 95 13.48 16.11 15.16
C LYS A 95 12.13 16.80 15.36
N GLU A 96 11.20 16.63 14.44
CA GLU A 96 9.86 17.21 14.52
C GLU A 96 9.08 16.64 15.71
N ILE A 97 9.14 15.32 15.92
CA ILE A 97 8.51 14.65 17.07
C ILE A 97 9.14 15.13 18.38
N ALA A 98 10.47 15.21 18.46
CA ALA A 98 11.19 15.66 19.64
C ALA A 98 10.82 17.11 20.01
N THR A 99 10.80 18.01 19.03
CA THR A 99 10.37 19.40 19.19
C THR A 99 8.93 19.48 19.69
N LYS A 100 8.00 18.71 19.10
CA LYS A 100 6.59 18.70 19.49
C LYS A 100 6.37 18.24 20.94
N ASN A 101 7.18 17.29 21.40
CA ASN A 101 7.07 16.72 22.76
C ASN A 101 8.02 17.40 23.77
N MET A 102 8.71 18.48 23.38
CA MET A 102 9.73 19.15 24.21
C MET A 102 10.82 18.20 24.73
N ILE A 103 11.12 17.15 23.97
CA ILE A 103 12.21 16.20 24.27
C ILE A 103 13.46 16.72 23.55
N LEU A 104 14.58 16.90 24.27
CA LEU A 104 15.86 17.25 23.64
C LEU A 104 16.38 16.05 22.85
N PRO A 105 16.47 16.12 21.51
CA PRO A 105 16.88 14.95 20.74
C PRO A 105 18.41 14.78 20.82
N ASN A 106 18.84 13.74 21.53
CA ASN A 106 20.26 13.42 21.68
C ASN A 106 20.75 12.59 20.48
N PHE A 107 21.12 13.25 19.38
CA PHE A 107 21.60 12.58 18.16
C PHE A 107 23.08 12.12 18.23
N SER A 108 23.73 12.21 19.39
CA SER A 108 25.18 11.95 19.54
C SER A 108 25.60 10.48 19.33
N LYS A 109 24.66 9.54 19.13
CA LYS A 109 24.97 8.10 18.99
C LYS A 109 24.64 7.47 17.63
N MET A 110 24.10 8.20 16.65
CA MET A 110 23.65 7.60 15.37
C MET A 110 24.71 7.53 14.26
N THR A 111 25.97 7.87 14.55
CA THR A 111 27.06 7.93 13.54
C THR A 111 28.13 6.85 13.67
N LYS A 112 27.97 5.80 14.49
CA LYS A 112 29.05 4.82 14.72
C LYS A 112 28.66 3.34 14.64
N GLU A 113 27.87 2.95 13.65
CA GLU A 113 27.83 1.54 13.21
C GLU A 113 27.90 1.54 11.67
N ASN A 114 29.13 1.70 11.14
CA ASN A 114 29.46 1.45 9.73
C ASN A 114 30.98 1.27 9.53
N GLU A 115 31.68 0.69 10.50
CA GLU A 115 33.03 0.16 10.29
C GLU A 115 33.19 -1.09 11.15
N GLU A 116 33.00 -2.26 10.54
CA GLU A 116 33.76 -3.48 10.87
C GLU A 116 33.55 -4.46 9.69
N TRP A 117 34.66 -4.74 8.99
CA TRP A 117 34.81 -5.71 7.90
C TRP A 117 35.06 -7.10 8.47
#